data_AF-A0A840A7K7-F1
#
_entry.id   AF-A0A840A7K7-F1
#
_cell.length_a   1.000
_cell.length_b   1.000
_cell.length_c   1.000
_cell.angle_alpha   90.00
_cell.angle_beta   90.00
_cell.angle_gamma   90.00
#
_symmetry.space_group_name_H-M   'P 1'
#
loop_
_entity.id
_entity.type
_entity.pdbx_description
1 polymer ?
#
loop_
_entity_poly.entity_id
_entity_poly.type
_entity_poly.pdbx_seq_one_letter_code
_entity_poly.pdbx_strand_id
1 'polypeptide(L)'
;MRRGLILLALSPLLMAQSGLPRPRCDFGAGVEALRDAARLAALPPPGLLDGRARGEEMSTRLRAAVPVFIGCGCATLAAHTAEAAGLAANMTGATSAAQIAPMQEQARFRISMAQGHMDRQGCR
;
A
#
# COMPACT_ATOMS: atom_id res chain seq x y z
N MET A 1 -17.93 46.53 32.23
CA MET A 1 -17.85 45.05 32.24
C MET A 1 -17.64 44.55 30.82
N ARG A 2 -16.39 44.26 30.38
CA ARG A 2 -16.09 43.68 29.05
C ARG A 2 -14.60 43.34 28.92
N ARG A 3 -14.13 42.33 29.66
CA ARG A 3 -12.80 41.72 29.48
C ARG A 3 -12.90 40.26 29.91
N GLY A 4 -13.18 39.36 28.98
CA GLY A 4 -13.29 37.94 29.33
C GLY A 4 -13.73 37.01 28.21
N LEU A 5 -13.46 37.34 26.94
CA LEU A 5 -13.97 36.55 25.80
C LEU A 5 -12.97 36.48 24.64
N ILE A 6 -11.66 36.49 24.93
CA ILE A 6 -10.62 36.27 23.91
C ILE A 6 -9.55 35.34 24.49
N LEU A 7 -9.95 34.16 24.96
CA LEU A 7 -8.99 33.11 25.35
C LEU A 7 -9.46 31.69 24.96
N LEU A 8 -10.64 31.55 24.34
CA LEU A 8 -11.26 30.24 24.03
C LEU A 8 -11.13 29.80 22.56
N ALA A 9 -10.52 30.60 21.69
CA ALA A 9 -10.44 30.28 20.25
C ALA A 9 -9.10 29.65 19.81
N LEU A 10 -8.12 29.49 20.71
CA LEU A 10 -6.77 29.00 20.37
C LEU A 10 -6.50 27.55 20.82
N SER A 11 -7.46 26.89 21.46
CA SER A 11 -7.29 25.53 22.00
C SER A 11 -7.18 24.38 20.98
N PRO A 12 -7.70 24.43 19.73
CA PRO A 12 -7.60 23.27 18.85
C PRO A 12 -6.23 23.12 18.15
N LEU A 13 -5.38 24.16 18.16
CA LEU A 13 -4.06 24.13 17.50
C LEU A 13 -2.95 23.48 18.34
N LEU A 14 -3.18 23.25 19.64
CA LEU A 14 -2.19 22.67 20.56
C LEU A 14 -2.20 21.14 20.62
N MET A 15 -3.16 20.47 19.98
CA MET A 15 -3.17 19.01 19.86
C MET A 15 -2.25 18.46 18.76
N ALA A 16 -1.56 19.33 18.01
CA ALA A 16 -0.58 18.93 17.00
C ALA A 16 0.83 18.65 17.57
N GLN A 17 1.05 18.84 18.88
CA GLN A 17 2.40 18.83 19.49
C GLN A 17 2.60 17.75 20.56
N SER A 18 1.69 16.78 20.66
CA SER A 18 1.94 15.61 21.49
C SER A 18 2.87 14.67 20.73
N GLY A 19 4.17 14.79 21.01
CA GLY A 19 5.18 13.74 20.83
C GLY A 19 4.90 12.50 21.68
N LEU A 20 3.65 12.03 21.66
CA LEU A 20 3.29 10.71 22.11
C LEU A 20 4.08 9.73 21.26
N PRO A 21 4.69 8.68 21.86
CA PRO A 21 5.26 7.61 21.08
C PRO A 21 4.15 7.08 20.18
N ARG A 22 4.21 7.40 18.88
CA ARG A 22 3.36 6.71 17.91
C ARG A 22 3.61 5.22 18.18
N PRO A 23 2.57 4.40 18.40
CA PRO A 23 2.79 2.95 18.40
C PRO A 23 3.60 2.68 17.14
N ARG A 24 4.81 2.11 17.29
CA ARG A 24 5.73 1.89 16.17
C ARG A 24 4.89 1.26 15.07
N CYS A 25 4.56 2.05 14.06
CA CYS A 25 3.71 1.56 13.02
C CYS A 25 4.54 0.45 12.36
N ASP A 26 3.94 -0.70 12.08
CA ASP A 26 4.67 -1.90 11.63
C ASP A 26 5.07 -1.76 10.15
N PHE A 27 5.72 -0.64 9.82
CA PHE A 27 6.09 -0.27 8.46
C PHE A 27 6.94 -1.36 7.82
N GLY A 28 7.85 -1.97 8.60
CA GLY A 28 8.67 -3.09 8.17
C GLY A 28 7.84 -4.25 7.60
N ALA A 29 6.76 -4.65 8.27
CA ALA A 29 5.88 -5.70 7.76
C ALA A 29 5.17 -5.29 6.45
N GLY A 30 4.74 -4.04 6.33
CA GLY A 30 4.16 -3.51 5.09
C GLY A 30 5.16 -3.52 3.92
N VAL A 31 6.40 -3.11 4.19
CA VAL A 31 7.49 -3.14 3.21
C VAL A 31 7.82 -4.57 2.78
N GLU A 32 7.87 -5.51 3.72
CA GLU A 32 8.17 -6.90 3.39
C GLU A 32 7.06 -7.51 2.53
N ALA A 33 5.79 -7.28 2.88
CA ALA A 33 4.67 -7.71 2.05
C ALA A 33 4.71 -7.10 0.63
N LEU A 34 5.09 -5.82 0.48
CA LEU A 34 5.29 -5.18 -0.82
C LEU A 34 6.45 -5.82 -1.61
N ARG A 35 7.56 -6.13 -0.96
CA ARG A 35 8.71 -6.82 -1.58
C ARG A 35 8.37 -8.24 -1.99
N ASP A 36 7.64 -8.96 -1.17
CA ASP A 36 7.17 -10.31 -1.46
C ASP A 36 6.28 -10.34 -2.70
N ALA A 37 5.35 -9.38 -2.81
CA ALA A 37 4.54 -9.20 -4.01
C ALA A 37 5.39 -8.83 -5.23
N ALA A 38 6.40 -7.98 -5.07
CA ALA A 38 7.33 -7.63 -6.16
C ALA A 38 8.11 -8.85 -6.66
N ARG A 39 8.56 -9.74 -5.75
CA ARG A 39 9.24 -10.98 -6.11
C ARG A 39 8.33 -11.91 -6.92
N LEU A 40 7.06 -12.05 -6.53
CA LEU A 40 6.07 -12.81 -7.30
C LEU A 40 5.84 -12.21 -8.69
N ALA A 41 5.69 -10.88 -8.77
CA ALA A 41 5.41 -10.18 -10.02
C ALA A 41 6.58 -10.23 -11.02
N ALA A 42 7.81 -10.38 -10.54
CA ALA A 42 9.03 -10.47 -11.36
C ALA A 42 9.24 -11.84 -12.01
N LEU A 43 8.56 -12.89 -11.53
CA LEU A 43 8.64 -14.23 -12.12
C LEU A 43 8.00 -14.26 -13.51
N PRO A 44 8.41 -15.16 -14.41
CA PRO A 44 7.75 -15.34 -15.70
C PRO A 44 6.23 -15.58 -15.57
N PRO A 45 5.41 -15.11 -16.53
CA PRO A 45 3.98 -15.36 -16.53
C PRO A 45 3.70 -16.86 -16.50
N PRO A 46 2.94 -17.35 -15.52
CA PRO A 46 2.66 -18.76 -15.40
C PRO A 46 1.47 -19.17 -16.28
N GLY A 47 1.13 -20.45 -16.27
CA GLY A 47 -0.13 -20.94 -16.85
C GLY A 47 -1.37 -20.38 -16.12
N LEU A 48 -2.56 -20.72 -16.61
CA LEU A 48 -3.82 -20.15 -16.09
C LEU A 48 -4.01 -20.35 -14.57
N LEU A 49 -3.93 -21.58 -14.08
CA LEU A 49 -4.21 -21.90 -12.67
C LEU A 49 -3.18 -21.26 -11.74
N ASP A 50 -1.90 -21.45 -12.06
CA ASP A 50 -0.78 -20.84 -11.34
C ASP A 50 -0.84 -19.31 -11.38
N GLY A 51 -1.33 -18.73 -12.48
CA GLY A 51 -1.53 -17.29 -12.63
C GLY A 51 -2.61 -16.75 -11.70
N ARG A 52 -3.74 -17.45 -11.59
CA ARG A 52 -4.79 -17.11 -10.64
C ARG A 52 -4.29 -17.20 -9.19
N ALA A 53 -3.61 -18.29 -8.85
CA ALA A 53 -3.06 -18.50 -7.51
C ALA A 53 -2.03 -17.43 -7.15
N ARG A 54 -1.11 -17.10 -8.06
CA ARG A 54 -0.13 -16.03 -7.88
C ARG A 54 -0.82 -14.66 -7.75
N GLY A 55 -1.84 -14.39 -8.55
CA GLY A 55 -2.64 -13.17 -8.45
C GLY A 55 -3.30 -12.99 -7.08
N GLU A 56 -3.88 -14.06 -6.55
CA GLU A 56 -4.48 -14.09 -5.22
C GLU A 56 -3.42 -13.87 -4.12
N GLU A 57 -2.28 -14.55 -4.22
CA GLU A 57 -1.17 -14.40 -3.27
C GLU A 57 -0.62 -12.96 -3.26
N MET A 58 -0.37 -12.38 -4.44
CA MET A 58 0.05 -10.98 -4.56
C MET A 58 -1.00 -10.03 -4.00
N SER A 59 -2.28 -10.21 -4.36
CA SER A 59 -3.36 -9.35 -3.89
C SER A 59 -3.49 -9.40 -2.37
N THR A 60 -3.37 -10.59 -1.78
CA THR A 60 -3.44 -10.79 -0.33
C THR A 60 -2.32 -10.03 0.39
N ARG A 61 -1.07 -10.20 -0.07
CA ARG A 61 0.10 -9.51 0.51
C ARG A 61 -0.04 -8.00 0.40
N LEU A 62 -0.41 -7.50 -0.78
CA LEU A 62 -0.56 -6.06 -1.01
C LEU A 62 -1.72 -5.48 -0.19
N ARG A 63 -2.86 -6.17 -0.09
CA ARG A 63 -3.99 -5.74 0.76
C ARG A 63 -3.63 -5.70 2.23
N ALA A 64 -2.79 -6.61 2.71
CA ALA A 64 -2.30 -6.60 4.09
C ALA A 64 -1.36 -5.39 4.36
N ALA A 65 -0.60 -4.95 3.37
CA ALA A 65 0.30 -3.80 3.48
C ALA A 65 -0.43 -2.44 3.47
N VAL A 66 -1.57 -2.33 2.78
CA VAL A 66 -2.36 -1.08 2.69
C VAL A 66 -2.69 -0.46 4.05
N PRO A 67 -3.34 -1.17 5.01
CA PRO A 67 -3.68 -0.59 6.31
C PRO A 67 -2.43 -0.22 7.14
N VAL A 68 -1.31 -0.95 6.95
CA VAL A 68 -0.03 -0.61 7.59
C VAL A 68 0.47 0.74 7.10
N PHE A 69 0.52 0.94 5.78
CA PHE A 69 0.97 2.20 5.21
C PHE A 69 0.05 3.37 5.59
N ILE A 70 -1.27 3.16 5.65
CA ILE A 70 -2.22 4.17 6.15
C ILE A 70 -1.91 4.49 7.63
N GLY A 71 -1.76 3.47 8.48
CA GLY A 71 -1.44 3.64 9.91
C GLY A 71 -0.09 4.33 10.16
N CYS A 72 0.85 4.21 9.23
CA CYS A 72 2.13 4.91 9.24
C CYS A 72 2.09 6.34 8.69
N GLY A 73 0.94 6.82 8.19
CA GLY A 73 0.82 8.15 7.57
C GLY A 73 1.28 8.21 6.12
N CYS A 74 1.44 7.06 5.46
CA CYS A 74 1.93 6.92 4.09
C CYS A 74 0.78 6.70 3.10
N ALA A 75 -0.16 7.66 3.03
CA ALA A 75 -1.40 7.52 2.27
C ALA A 75 -1.18 7.29 0.77
N THR A 76 -0.22 7.98 0.14
CA THR A 76 0.06 7.81 -1.29
C THR A 76 0.70 6.46 -1.60
N LEU A 77 1.62 5.99 -0.74
CA LEU A 77 2.15 4.63 -0.83
C LEU A 77 1.03 3.59 -0.69
N ALA A 78 0.11 3.79 0.26
CA ALA A 78 -1.05 2.93 0.44
C ALA A 78 -1.95 2.91 -0.81
N ALA A 79 -2.18 4.06 -1.45
CA ALA A 79 -2.96 4.15 -2.68
C ALA A 79 -2.32 3.36 -3.82
N HIS A 80 -1.02 3.53 -4.08
CA HIS A 80 -0.31 2.76 -5.10
C HIS A 80 -0.30 1.25 -4.79
N THR A 81 -0.19 0.89 -3.51
CA THR A 81 -0.23 -0.51 -3.06
C THR A 81 -1.62 -1.12 -3.27
N ALA A 82 -2.70 -0.36 -2.99
CA ALA A 82 -4.07 -0.78 -3.22
C ALA A 82 -4.40 -0.94 -4.72
N GLU A 83 -3.93 -0.03 -5.57
CA GLU A 83 -4.04 -0.15 -7.02
C GLU A 83 -3.36 -1.42 -7.54
N ALA A 84 -2.13 -1.68 -7.09
CA ALA A 84 -1.41 -2.91 -7.41
C ALA A 84 -2.18 -4.16 -6.95
N ALA A 85 -2.77 -4.12 -5.76
CA ALA A 85 -3.57 -5.23 -5.22
C ALA A 85 -4.82 -5.51 -6.06
N GLY A 86 -5.47 -4.47 -6.59
CA GLY A 86 -6.61 -4.59 -7.49
C GLY A 86 -6.23 -5.25 -8.81
N LEU A 87 -5.11 -4.84 -9.41
CA LEU A 87 -4.59 -5.46 -10.64
C LEU A 87 -4.24 -6.94 -10.43
N ALA A 88 -3.61 -7.27 -9.29
CA ALA A 88 -3.33 -8.64 -8.92
C ALA A 88 -4.61 -9.48 -8.76
N ALA A 89 -5.66 -8.92 -8.16
CA ALA A 89 -6.95 -9.60 -8.00
C ALA A 89 -7.65 -9.91 -9.33
N ASN A 90 -7.44 -9.08 -10.36
CA ASN A 90 -8.01 -9.33 -11.68
C ASN A 90 -7.50 -10.64 -12.30
N MET A 91 -6.27 -11.06 -11.96
CA MET A 91 -5.70 -12.32 -12.44
C MET A 91 -6.49 -13.53 -11.95
N THR A 92 -7.11 -13.46 -10.76
CA THR A 92 -7.94 -14.53 -10.21
C THR A 92 -9.18 -14.80 -11.08
N GLY A 93 -9.68 -13.76 -11.76
CA GLY A 93 -10.81 -13.85 -12.69
C GLY A 93 -10.45 -14.18 -14.14
N ALA A 94 -9.15 -14.29 -14.47
CA ALA A 94 -8.72 -14.58 -15.84
C ALA A 94 -9.31 -15.91 -16.33
N THR A 95 -9.84 -15.98 -17.55
CA THR A 95 -10.44 -17.18 -18.14
C THR A 95 -9.49 -17.93 -19.06
N SER A 96 -8.34 -17.34 -19.41
CA SER A 96 -7.31 -17.96 -20.25
C SER A 96 -5.90 -17.53 -19.86
N ALA A 97 -4.90 -18.37 -20.18
CA ALA A 97 -3.50 -18.07 -19.87
C ALA A 97 -3.00 -16.81 -20.61
N ALA A 98 -3.56 -16.51 -21.79
CA ALA A 98 -3.22 -15.32 -22.58
C ALA A 98 -3.56 -14.01 -21.86
N GLN A 99 -4.51 -14.01 -20.92
CA GLN A 99 -4.87 -12.83 -20.12
C GLN A 99 -3.90 -12.61 -18.95
N ILE A 100 -3.23 -13.65 -18.46
CA ILE A 100 -2.40 -13.59 -17.25
C ILE A 100 -1.19 -12.67 -17.47
N ALA A 101 -0.48 -12.83 -18.58
CA ALA A 101 0.74 -12.05 -18.86
C ALA A 101 0.53 -10.52 -18.84
N PRO A 102 -0.45 -9.94 -19.58
CA PRO A 102 -0.67 -8.50 -19.53
C PRO A 102 -1.16 -8.01 -18.16
N MET A 103 -1.98 -8.80 -17.44
CA MET A 103 -2.43 -8.43 -16.09
C MET A 103 -1.26 -8.43 -15.11
N GLN A 104 -0.37 -9.42 -15.19
CA GLN A 104 0.81 -9.49 -14.36
C GLN A 104 1.77 -8.34 -14.63
N GLU A 105 1.99 -7.97 -15.89
CA GLU A 105 2.86 -6.84 -16.24
C GLU A 105 2.31 -5.52 -15.71
N GLN A 106 0.98 -5.31 -15.77
CA GLN A 106 0.34 -4.14 -15.16
C GLN A 106 0.53 -4.12 -13.63
N ALA A 107 0.34 -5.25 -12.96
CA ALA A 107 0.56 -5.37 -11.52
C ALA A 107 2.02 -5.07 -11.16
N ARG A 108 2.98 -5.65 -11.90
CA ARG A 108 4.42 -5.42 -11.74
C ARG A 108 4.77 -3.94 -11.88
N PHE A 109 4.26 -3.28 -12.91
CA PHE A 109 4.48 -1.85 -13.12
C PHE A 109 3.98 -1.03 -11.93
N ARG A 110 2.76 -1.28 -11.43
CA ARG A 110 2.23 -0.56 -10.26
C ARG A 110 3.02 -0.82 -8.98
N ILE A 111 3.46 -2.06 -8.75
CA ILE A 111 4.34 -2.39 -7.62
C ILE A 111 5.65 -1.59 -7.72
N SER A 112 6.24 -1.48 -8.91
CA SER A 112 7.47 -0.69 -9.10
C SER A 112 7.27 0.81 -8.79
N MET A 113 6.08 1.35 -9.09
CA MET A 113 5.75 2.73 -8.72
C MET A 113 5.61 2.90 -7.21
N ALA A 114 4.96 1.95 -6.53
CA ALA A 114 4.86 1.95 -5.07
C ALA A 114 6.25 1.90 -4.42
N GLN A 115 7.14 1.03 -4.90
CA GLN A 115 8.53 0.95 -4.43
C GLN A 115 9.30 2.25 -4.67
N GLY A 116 9.22 2.80 -5.88
CA GLY A 116 9.88 4.07 -6.19
C GLY A 116 9.35 5.24 -5.36
N HIS A 117 8.07 5.21 -4.98
CA HIS A 117 7.49 6.21 -4.09
C HIS A 117 8.02 6.07 -2.65
N MET A 118 8.05 4.85 -2.13
CA MET A 118 8.64 4.52 -0.82
C MET A 118 10.09 5.01 -0.72
N ASP A 119 10.91 4.75 -1.74
CA ASP A 119 12.33 5.13 -1.75
C ASP A 119 12.54 6.65 -1.80
N ARG A 120 11.67 7.38 -2.50
CA ARG A 120 11.81 8.84 -2.71
C ARG A 120 11.17 9.71 -1.63
N GLN A 121 10.04 9.31 -1.06
CA GLN A 121 9.25 10.19 -0.17
C GLN A 121 9.54 10.00 1.32
N GLY A 122 10.48 9.13 1.68
CA GLY A 122 10.93 9.00 3.06
C GLY A 122 9.86 8.46 4.01
N CYS A 123 8.86 7.74 3.49
CA CYS A 123 8.01 6.87 4.28
C CYS A 123 8.89 5.76 4.89
N ARG A 124 9.24 5.88 6.17
CA ARG A 124 10.08 4.95 6.94
C ARG A 124 9.90 5.17 8.44
#